data_AF-A0A838DXX5-F1
#
_entry.id   AF-A0A838DXX5-F1
#
_cell.length_a   1.000
_cell.length_b   1.000
_cell.length_c   1.000
_cell.angle_alpha   90.00
_cell.angle_beta   90.00
_cell.angle_gamma   90.00
#
_symmetry.space_group_name_H-M   'P 1'
#
loop_
_entity.id
_entity.type
_entity.pdbx_description
1 polymer ?
#
loop_
_entity_poly.entity_id
_entity_poly.type
_entity_poly.pdbx_seq_one_letter_code
_entity_poly.pdbx_strand_id
1 'polypeptide(L)'
;MDVTSNLTTACSDPINDAAWQDLHIKLRAFALRQVYAYALPSWRGQEEDIAADIVQETTRRVVERMRKAERGEAAPVQAPTHMMFVIAANYCHDLWRRERRIVRLSTCNCASGEEVIQDDRLNFSEEATENAYREELFSRLAHEIARFPKKQRQALLVDLANRMHFGSRPTPLQDAFLHAGIQLQEYQLPPSANATERGKLISLQNHAYRRIAKLPCVQDYVSAP
;
A
#
# COMPACT_ATOMS: atom_id res chain seq x y z
N MET A 1 32.03 36.88 0.54
CA MET A 1 32.92 35.78 0.96
C MET A 1 32.73 35.67 2.46
N ASP A 2 32.08 34.70 3.09
CA ASP A 2 31.40 33.43 2.74
C ASP A 2 30.36 33.23 3.88
N VAL A 3 29.07 32.99 3.63
CA VAL A 3 28.39 31.69 3.44
C VAL A 3 29.09 30.49 4.09
N THR A 4 28.71 30.17 5.32
CA THR A 4 28.69 28.77 5.80
C THR A 4 27.35 28.49 6.49
N SER A 5 26.47 27.96 5.65
CA SER A 5 25.30 27.12 5.90
C SER A 5 25.36 26.27 7.17
N ASN A 6 24.47 26.57 8.13
CA ASN A 6 24.02 25.58 9.10
C ASN A 6 22.96 24.70 8.43
N LEU A 7 23.40 23.57 7.88
CA LEU A 7 22.53 22.45 7.53
C LEU A 7 22.16 21.71 8.83
N THR A 8 21.11 22.20 9.48
CA THR A 8 20.42 21.44 10.51
C THR A 8 19.63 20.34 9.80
N THR A 9 20.24 19.17 9.66
CA THR A 9 19.54 17.93 9.31
C THR A 9 18.49 17.70 10.39
N ALA A 10 17.24 18.00 10.07
CA ALA A 10 16.09 17.59 10.87
C ALA A 10 16.07 16.06 10.86
N CYS A 11 16.61 15.47 11.93
CA CYS A 11 16.46 14.07 12.26
C CYS A 11 14.96 13.83 12.43
N SER A 12 14.36 12.98 11.59
CA SER A 12 12.96 12.58 11.70
C SER A 12 12.66 12.13 13.12
N ASP A 13 11.72 12.80 13.78
CA ASP A 13 11.32 12.44 15.14
C ASP A 13 10.88 10.96 15.18
N PRO A 14 11.33 10.20 16.20
CA PRO A 14 10.80 8.86 16.42
C PRO A 14 9.28 8.98 16.59
N ILE A 15 8.55 8.11 15.89
CA ILE A 15 7.08 8.01 15.93
C ILE A 15 6.60 8.27 17.37
N ASN A 16 5.85 9.36 17.57
CA ASN A 16 5.33 9.76 18.88
C ASN A 16 4.54 8.59 19.51
N ASP A 17 4.59 8.44 20.83
CA ASP A 17 3.93 7.35 21.58
C ASP A 17 2.43 7.20 21.22
N ALA A 18 1.74 8.31 20.96
CA ALA A 18 0.34 8.30 20.52
C ALA A 18 0.15 7.67 19.11
N ALA A 19 1.08 7.92 18.19
CA ALA A 19 1.06 7.31 16.86
C ALA A 19 1.38 5.81 16.92
N TRP A 20 2.30 5.41 17.82
CA TRP A 20 2.57 4.00 18.10
C TRP A 20 1.37 3.27 18.69
N GLN A 21 0.61 3.91 19.58
CA GLN A 21 -0.60 3.33 20.17
C GLN A 21 -1.70 3.11 19.13
N ASP A 22 -2.01 4.11 18.30
CA ASP A 22 -3.01 3.99 17.23
C ASP A 22 -2.65 2.89 16.23
N LEU A 23 -1.36 2.85 15.88
CA LEU A 23 -0.79 1.83 15.02
C LEU A 23 -0.87 0.42 15.61
N HIS A 24 -0.58 0.27 16.89
CA HIS A 24 -0.71 -0.99 17.61
C HIS A 24 -2.16 -1.49 17.62
N ILE A 25 -3.14 -0.60 17.81
CA ILE A 25 -4.57 -0.93 17.75
C ILE A 25 -4.94 -1.44 16.34
N LYS A 26 -4.54 -0.71 15.29
CA LYS A 26 -4.79 -1.08 13.90
C LYS A 26 -4.14 -2.41 13.54
N LEU A 27 -2.90 -2.62 13.97
CA LEU A 27 -2.17 -3.84 13.71
C LEU A 27 -2.80 -5.05 14.43
N ARG A 28 -3.23 -4.88 15.67
CA ARG A 28 -3.94 -5.93 16.42
C ARG A 28 -5.25 -6.31 15.73
N ALA A 29 -6.05 -5.32 15.32
CA ALA A 29 -7.29 -5.58 14.60
C ALA A 29 -7.05 -6.31 13.26
N PHE A 30 -5.96 -5.97 12.56
CA PHE A 30 -5.52 -6.68 11.37
C PHE A 30 -5.10 -8.11 11.66
N ALA A 31 -4.24 -8.32 12.66
CA ALA A 31 -3.76 -9.65 13.04
C ALA A 31 -4.91 -10.58 13.43
N LEU A 32 -5.84 -10.11 14.29
CA LEU A 32 -7.04 -10.87 14.65
C LEU A 32 -7.86 -11.27 13.44
N ARG A 33 -8.10 -10.34 12.51
CA ARG A 33 -8.84 -10.63 11.28
C ARG A 33 -8.16 -11.74 10.47
N GLN A 34 -6.84 -11.71 10.36
CA GLN A 34 -6.08 -12.74 9.66
C GLN A 34 -6.15 -14.10 10.37
N VAL A 35 -5.98 -14.12 11.70
CA VAL A 35 -6.09 -15.35 12.50
C VAL A 35 -7.47 -16.01 12.30
N TYR A 36 -8.55 -15.24 12.39
CA TYR A 36 -9.89 -15.74 12.13
C TYR A 36 -10.09 -16.19 10.69
N ALA A 37 -9.52 -15.48 9.70
CA ALA A 37 -9.63 -15.85 8.29
C ALA A 37 -8.92 -17.18 7.96
N TYR A 38 -7.77 -17.45 8.59
CA TYR A 38 -7.03 -18.69 8.40
C TYR A 38 -7.69 -19.91 9.06
N ALA A 39 -8.53 -19.68 10.08
CA ALA A 39 -9.40 -20.68 10.71
C ALA A 39 -8.71 -22.01 11.07
N LEU A 40 -7.44 -21.96 11.49
CA LEU A 40 -6.69 -23.15 11.84
C LEU A 40 -7.24 -23.81 13.12
N PRO A 41 -7.47 -25.13 13.13
CA PRO A 41 -7.98 -25.81 14.33
C PRO A 41 -7.07 -25.62 15.55
N SER A 42 -5.74 -25.60 15.37
CA SER A 42 -4.78 -25.39 16.46
C SER A 42 -4.82 -23.98 17.05
N TRP A 43 -5.44 -23.02 16.37
CA TRP A 43 -5.53 -21.63 16.81
C TRP A 43 -6.83 -21.32 17.55
N ARG A 44 -7.79 -22.24 17.54
CA ARG A 44 -9.10 -22.04 18.16
C ARG A 44 -8.94 -21.89 19.68
N GLY A 45 -9.45 -20.79 20.23
CA GLY A 45 -9.33 -20.44 21.64
C GLY A 45 -8.00 -19.78 22.01
N GLN A 46 -7.09 -19.57 21.06
CA GLN A 46 -5.80 -18.89 21.22
C GLN A 46 -5.68 -17.68 20.28
N GLU A 47 -6.79 -17.22 19.70
CA GLU A 47 -6.76 -16.24 18.63
C GLU A 47 -6.14 -14.91 19.07
N GLU A 48 -6.41 -14.52 20.31
CA GLU A 48 -5.88 -13.32 20.92
C GLU A 48 -4.38 -13.41 21.20
N ASP A 49 -3.91 -14.56 21.69
CA ASP A 49 -2.49 -14.80 21.98
C ASP A 49 -1.68 -14.81 20.67
N ILE A 50 -2.20 -15.48 19.64
CA ILE A 50 -1.56 -15.53 18.33
C ILE A 50 -1.54 -14.13 17.69
N ALA A 51 -2.63 -13.37 17.80
CA ALA A 51 -2.66 -12.00 17.33
C ALA A 51 -1.66 -11.11 18.08
N ALA A 52 -1.52 -11.29 19.39
CA ALA A 52 -0.52 -10.58 20.17
C ALA A 52 0.91 -10.94 19.73
N ASP A 53 1.21 -12.22 19.49
CA ASP A 53 2.50 -12.68 18.97
C ASP A 53 2.83 -12.07 17.60
N ILE A 54 1.84 -12.02 16.69
CA ILE A 54 1.99 -11.38 15.39
C ILE A 54 2.33 -9.89 15.55
N VAL A 55 1.59 -9.18 16.41
CA VAL A 55 1.81 -7.75 16.66
C VAL A 55 3.20 -7.51 17.25
N GLN A 56 3.60 -8.32 18.23
CA GLN A 56 4.90 -8.22 18.88
C GLN A 56 6.04 -8.48 17.91
N GLU A 57 6.00 -9.57 17.15
CA GLU A 57 7.05 -9.93 16.19
C GLU A 57 7.16 -8.90 15.06
N THR A 58 6.02 -8.38 14.59
CA THR A 58 5.98 -7.31 13.58
C THR A 58 6.66 -6.05 14.10
N THR A 59 6.29 -5.61 15.30
CA THR A 59 6.86 -4.42 15.94
C THR A 59 8.36 -4.59 16.13
N ARG A 60 8.80 -5.77 16.60
CA ARG A 60 10.22 -6.11 16.77
C ARG A 60 10.99 -5.97 15.45
N ARG A 61 10.49 -6.54 14.36
CA ARG A 61 11.13 -6.49 13.03
C ARG A 61 11.20 -5.07 12.46
N VAL A 62 10.17 -4.26 12.69
CA VAL A 62 10.14 -2.86 12.25
C VAL A 62 11.17 -2.02 12.99
N VAL A 63 11.22 -2.12 14.33
CA VAL A 63 12.24 -1.44 15.14
C VAL A 63 13.64 -1.89 14.74
N GLU A 64 13.85 -3.19 14.51
CA GLU A 64 15.14 -3.71 14.05
C GLU A 64 15.55 -3.11 12.69
N ARG A 65 14.60 -3.02 11.75
CA ARG A 65 14.84 -2.45 10.41
C ARG A 65 15.13 -0.94 10.47
N MET A 66 14.38 -0.19 11.27
CA MET A 66 14.61 1.24 11.49
C MET A 66 16.00 1.48 12.09
N ARG A 67 16.39 0.74 13.12
CA ARG A 67 17.74 0.82 13.72
C ARG A 67 18.86 0.49 12.74
N LYS A 68 18.65 -0.49 11.85
CA LYS A 68 19.62 -0.80 10.77
C LYS A 68 19.74 0.38 9.80
N ALA A 69 18.65 1.05 9.48
CA ALA A 69 18.67 2.25 8.64
C ALA A 69 19.38 3.43 9.31
N GLU A 70 19.16 3.65 10.62
CA GLU A 70 19.86 4.69 11.41
C GLU A 70 21.38 4.47 11.43
N ARG A 71 21.82 3.21 11.49
CA ARG A 71 23.25 2.86 11.42
C ARG A 71 23.83 2.88 10.00
N GLY A 72 23.01 3.14 8.98
CA GLY A 72 23.43 3.10 7.57
C GLY A 72 23.63 1.69 7.00
N GLU A 73 23.19 0.64 7.71
CA GLU A 73 23.26 -0.77 7.28
C GLU A 73 22.12 -1.15 6.32
N ALA A 74 21.08 -0.32 6.25
CA ALA A 74 19.92 -0.51 5.39
C ALA A 74 19.43 0.82 4.80
N ALA A 75 18.70 0.75 3.69
CA ALA A 75 18.02 1.92 3.14
C ALA A 75 17.01 2.51 4.15
N PRO A 76 16.87 3.85 4.22
CA PRO A 76 15.87 4.50 5.07
C PRO A 76 14.46 3.97 4.82
N VAL A 77 13.75 3.68 5.89
CA VAL A 77 12.35 3.23 5.84
C VAL A 77 11.47 4.43 5.53
N GLN A 78 10.89 4.47 4.33
CA GLN A 78 10.04 5.59 3.88
C GLN A 78 8.60 5.51 4.42
N ALA A 79 8.07 4.29 4.63
CA ALA A 79 6.71 4.03 5.08
C ALA A 79 6.70 2.91 6.14
N PRO A 80 6.93 3.24 7.43
CA PRO A 80 7.21 2.25 8.47
C PRO A 80 6.03 1.34 8.80
N THR A 81 4.79 1.74 8.58
CA THR A 81 3.63 0.92 8.92
C THR A 81 3.05 0.16 7.74
N HIS A 82 3.22 0.59 6.50
CA HIS A 82 3.02 -0.22 5.32
C HIS A 82 3.99 -1.40 5.43
N MET A 83 5.23 -1.11 5.83
CA MET A 83 6.18 -2.14 6.21
C MET A 83 5.69 -3.01 7.38
N MET A 84 5.03 -2.46 8.41
CA MET A 84 4.40 -3.27 9.47
C MET A 84 3.33 -4.21 8.94
N PHE A 85 2.37 -3.73 8.15
CA PHE A 85 1.30 -4.56 7.60
C PHE A 85 1.86 -5.63 6.66
N VAL A 86 2.85 -5.30 5.84
CA VAL A 86 3.56 -6.27 5.00
C VAL A 86 4.27 -7.32 5.86
N ILE A 87 4.99 -6.92 6.90
CA ILE A 87 5.66 -7.86 7.80
C ILE A 87 4.66 -8.75 8.53
N ALA A 88 3.57 -8.18 9.04
CA ALA A 88 2.53 -8.90 9.75
C ALA A 88 1.83 -9.90 8.82
N ALA A 89 1.46 -9.49 7.61
CA ALA A 89 0.85 -10.37 6.61
C ALA A 89 1.77 -11.57 6.31
N ASN A 90 3.04 -11.29 6.00
CA ASN A 90 4.04 -12.33 5.73
C ASN A 90 4.25 -13.24 6.94
N TYR A 91 4.31 -12.69 8.15
CA TYR A 91 4.51 -13.46 9.36
C TYR A 91 3.30 -14.34 9.71
N CYS A 92 2.08 -13.81 9.61
CA CYS A 92 0.84 -14.59 9.72
C CYS A 92 0.85 -15.76 8.73
N HIS A 93 1.23 -15.48 7.48
CA HIS A 93 1.29 -16.49 6.44
C HIS A 93 2.35 -17.56 6.75
N ASP A 94 3.52 -17.16 7.25
CA ASP A 94 4.58 -18.07 7.67
C ASP A 94 4.13 -18.98 8.82
N LEU A 95 3.46 -18.42 9.83
CA LEU A 95 2.88 -19.18 10.93
C LEU A 95 1.84 -20.17 10.41
N TRP A 96 0.92 -19.72 9.55
CA TRP A 96 -0.07 -20.60 8.94
C TRP A 96 0.57 -21.74 8.13
N ARG A 97 1.56 -21.44 7.29
CA ARG A 97 2.30 -22.44 6.51
C ARG A 97 3.03 -23.44 7.39
N ARG A 98 3.58 -23.00 8.52
CA ARG A 98 4.24 -23.87 9.50
C ARG A 98 3.22 -24.81 10.15
N GLU A 99 2.13 -24.27 10.67
CA GLU A 99 1.08 -25.03 11.35
C GLU A 99 0.40 -26.03 10.41
N ARG A 100 0.07 -25.62 9.18
CA ARG A 100 -0.50 -26.51 8.17
C ARG A 100 0.43 -27.68 7.83
N ARG A 101 1.75 -27.47 7.81
CA ARG A 101 2.72 -28.55 7.61
C ARG A 101 2.74 -29.53 8.79
N ILE A 102 2.62 -29.03 10.02
CA ILE A 102 2.54 -29.86 11.22
C ILE A 102 1.28 -30.73 11.18
N VAL A 103 0.13 -30.12 10.88
CA VAL A 103 -1.15 -30.85 10.77
C VAL A 103 -1.07 -31.93 9.68
N ARG A 104 -0.54 -31.61 8.48
CA ARG A 104 -0.37 -32.60 7.40
C ARG A 104 0.48 -33.81 7.80
N LEU A 105 1.55 -33.59 8.55
CA LEU A 105 2.40 -34.69 9.05
C LEU A 105 1.67 -35.54 10.10
N SER A 106 0.84 -34.91 10.94
CA SER A 106 -0.01 -35.62 11.90
C SER A 106 -1.12 -36.43 11.21
N THR A 107 -1.73 -35.93 10.14
CA THR A 107 -2.78 -36.65 9.38
C THR A 107 -2.20 -37.79 8.53
N CYS A 108 -0.94 -37.70 8.08
CA CYS A 108 -0.28 -38.77 7.32
C CYS A 108 -0.08 -40.07 8.14
N ASN A 109 -0.14 -40.00 9.47
CA ASN A 109 -0.05 -41.17 10.35
C ASN A 109 -1.40 -41.83 10.66
N CYS A 110 -2.53 -41.20 10.28
CA CYS A 110 -3.88 -41.75 10.41
C CYS A 110 -4.65 -41.41 9.13
N ALA A 111 -4.64 -42.33 8.16
CA ALA A 111 -5.31 -42.16 6.87
C ALA A 111 -6.77 -41.73 7.01
N SER A 112 -7.06 -40.47 6.65
CA SER A 112 -8.37 -40.06 6.12
C SER A 112 -8.13 -38.85 5.20
N GLY A 113 -8.45 -39.04 3.92
CA GLY A 113 -8.22 -38.07 2.87
C GLY A 113 -9.34 -37.04 2.84
N GLU A 114 -9.03 -35.83 3.26
CA GLU A 114 -9.72 -34.63 2.82
C GLU A 114 -8.65 -33.64 2.35
N GLU A 115 -8.33 -33.69 1.06
CA GLU A 115 -7.52 -32.66 0.42
C GLU A 115 -8.31 -31.35 0.37
N VAL A 116 -8.04 -30.47 1.33
CA VAL A 116 -8.67 -29.14 1.38
C VAL A 116 -8.08 -28.22 0.31
N ILE A 117 -8.88 -28.01 -0.73
CA ILE A 117 -8.80 -26.94 -1.74
C ILE A 117 -8.95 -25.58 -1.01
N GLN A 118 -7.86 -25.03 -0.47
CA GLN A 118 -7.85 -23.71 0.21
C GLN A 118 -6.69 -22.80 -0.23
N ASP A 119 -5.82 -23.27 -1.12
CA ASP A 119 -4.65 -22.50 -1.59
C ASP A 119 -5.05 -21.24 -2.37
N ASP A 120 -6.10 -21.32 -3.19
CA ASP A 120 -6.52 -20.20 -4.03
C ASP A 120 -7.27 -19.10 -3.25
N ARG A 121 -8.10 -19.46 -2.26
CA ARG A 121 -8.97 -18.51 -1.53
C ARG A 121 -8.21 -17.46 -0.72
N LEU A 122 -7.02 -17.77 -0.23
CA LEU A 122 -6.23 -16.87 0.61
C LEU A 122 -5.37 -15.91 -0.22
N ASN A 123 -4.89 -16.32 -1.39
CA ASN A 123 -4.29 -15.42 -2.38
C ASN A 123 -5.30 -14.34 -2.83
N PHE A 124 -6.57 -14.71 -3.02
CA PHE A 124 -7.63 -13.75 -3.33
C PHE A 124 -7.92 -12.76 -2.20
N SER A 125 -7.68 -13.11 -0.93
CA SER A 125 -7.98 -12.23 0.21
C SER A 125 -6.92 -11.14 0.39
N GLU A 126 -5.63 -11.48 0.20
CA GLU A 126 -4.54 -10.51 0.24
C GLU A 126 -4.63 -9.55 -0.96
N GLU A 127 -4.85 -10.10 -2.16
CA GLU A 127 -5.11 -9.32 -3.37
C GLU A 127 -6.38 -8.47 -3.23
N ALA A 128 -7.46 -8.98 -2.60
CA ALA A 128 -8.68 -8.20 -2.36
C ALA A 128 -8.45 -7.04 -1.39
N THR A 129 -7.64 -7.22 -0.34
CA THR A 129 -7.32 -6.11 0.58
C THR A 129 -6.43 -5.05 -0.06
N GLU A 130 -5.43 -5.47 -0.84
CA GLU A 130 -4.57 -4.54 -1.57
C GLU A 130 -5.36 -3.83 -2.68
N ASN A 131 -6.24 -4.53 -3.39
CA ASN A 131 -7.12 -3.96 -4.40
C ASN A 131 -8.13 -2.99 -3.78
N ALA A 132 -8.77 -3.33 -2.64
CA ALA A 132 -9.69 -2.43 -1.97
C ALA A 132 -9.01 -1.13 -1.51
N TYR A 133 -7.78 -1.23 -1.00
CA TYR A 133 -7.00 -0.05 -0.60
C TYR A 133 -6.59 0.80 -1.81
N ARG A 134 -6.17 0.16 -2.92
CA ARG A 134 -5.85 0.84 -4.19
C ARG A 134 -7.08 1.48 -4.83
N GLU A 135 -8.23 0.82 -4.81
CA GLU A 135 -9.51 1.33 -5.33
C GLU A 135 -9.98 2.57 -4.57
N GLU A 136 -9.87 2.55 -3.23
CA GLU A 136 -10.20 3.71 -2.40
C GLU A 136 -9.26 4.88 -2.70
N LEU A 137 -7.95 4.62 -2.77
CA LEU A 137 -6.95 5.64 -3.14
C LEU A 137 -7.26 6.24 -4.51
N PHE A 138 -7.45 5.40 -5.52
CA PHE A 138 -7.71 5.86 -6.89
C PHE A 138 -9.03 6.64 -6.98
N SER A 139 -10.07 6.22 -6.27
CA SER A 139 -11.34 6.93 -6.21
C SER A 139 -11.18 8.33 -5.60
N ARG A 140 -10.46 8.45 -4.49
CA ARG A 140 -10.15 9.75 -3.86
C ARG A 140 -9.31 10.63 -4.81
N LEU A 141 -8.29 10.04 -5.44
CA LEU A 141 -7.39 10.74 -6.36
C LEU A 141 -8.13 11.26 -7.60
N ALA A 142 -9.01 10.45 -8.20
CA ALA A 142 -9.82 10.85 -9.35
C ALA A 142 -10.74 12.03 -9.02
N HIS A 143 -11.39 12.02 -7.85
CA HIS A 143 -12.22 13.13 -7.38
C HIS A 143 -11.42 14.42 -7.15
N GLU A 144 -10.22 14.31 -6.57
CA GLU A 144 -9.35 15.47 -6.37
C GLU A 144 -8.84 16.04 -7.70
N ILE A 145 -8.43 15.19 -8.64
CA ILE A 145 -8.01 15.61 -9.98
C ILE A 145 -9.16 16.26 -10.74
N ALA A 146 -10.40 15.78 -10.57
CA ALA A 146 -11.58 16.41 -11.15
C ALA A 146 -11.73 17.89 -10.74
N ARG A 147 -11.23 18.28 -9.55
CA ARG A 147 -11.26 19.65 -9.03
C ARG A 147 -10.06 20.51 -9.43
N PHE A 148 -9.05 19.94 -10.09
CA PHE A 148 -7.86 20.70 -10.49
C PHE A 148 -8.21 21.80 -11.50
N PRO A 149 -7.40 22.88 -11.56
CA PRO A 149 -7.55 23.90 -12.60
C PRO A 149 -7.57 23.25 -13.99
N LYS A 150 -8.52 23.65 -14.85
CA LYS A 150 -8.81 23.00 -16.14
C LYS A 150 -7.56 22.64 -16.94
N LYS A 151 -6.60 23.55 -17.05
CA LYS A 151 -5.34 23.34 -17.80
C LYS A 151 -4.42 22.30 -17.17
N GLN A 152 -4.31 22.26 -15.85
CA GLN A 152 -3.51 21.26 -15.13
C GLN A 152 -4.17 19.89 -15.18
N ARG A 153 -5.49 19.84 -14.96
CA ARG A 153 -6.30 18.63 -15.09
C ARG A 153 -6.13 18.02 -16.48
N GLN A 154 -6.35 18.82 -17.53
CA GLN A 154 -6.24 18.36 -18.91
C GLN A 154 -4.83 17.87 -19.24
N ALA A 155 -3.78 18.59 -18.84
CA ALA A 155 -2.40 18.18 -19.09
C ALA A 155 -2.05 16.84 -18.42
N LEU A 156 -2.54 16.62 -17.20
CA LEU A 156 -2.37 15.38 -16.46
C LEU A 156 -3.15 14.22 -17.09
N LEU A 157 -4.43 14.42 -17.43
CA LEU A 157 -5.27 13.38 -18.02
C LEU A 157 -4.74 12.94 -19.38
N VAL A 158 -4.20 13.86 -20.19
CA VAL A 158 -3.53 13.53 -21.46
C VAL A 158 -2.28 12.68 -21.21
N ASP A 159 -1.46 13.04 -20.23
CA ASP A 159 -0.26 12.27 -19.88
C ASP A 159 -0.62 10.85 -19.43
N LEU A 160 -1.62 10.72 -18.55
CA LEU A 160 -2.11 9.44 -18.07
C LEU A 160 -2.69 8.61 -19.23
N ALA A 161 -3.61 9.17 -20.01
CA ALA A 161 -4.26 8.46 -21.11
C ALA A 161 -3.27 7.95 -22.17
N ASN A 162 -2.22 8.71 -22.45
CA ASN A 162 -1.20 8.31 -23.44
C ASN A 162 -0.23 7.23 -22.92
N ARG A 163 -0.12 7.04 -21.60
CA ARG A 163 0.69 5.99 -20.98
C ARG A 163 -0.12 4.74 -20.65
N MET A 164 -1.44 4.80 -20.76
CA MET A 164 -2.35 3.72 -20.42
C MET A 164 -2.76 2.93 -21.65
N HIS A 165 -2.96 1.63 -21.45
CA HIS A 165 -3.64 0.78 -22.40
C HIS A 165 -5.13 0.68 -22.03
N PHE A 166 -6.01 0.88 -23.00
CA PHE A 166 -7.45 0.71 -22.83
C PHE A 166 -7.86 -0.61 -23.46
N GLY A 167 -7.76 -1.67 -22.66
CA GLY A 167 -8.21 -3.01 -23.05
C GLY A 167 -9.72 -3.18 -22.90
N SER A 168 -10.18 -4.44 -23.03
CA SER A 168 -11.60 -4.81 -22.91
C SER A 168 -12.16 -4.71 -21.49
N ARG A 169 -11.30 -4.73 -20.46
CA ARG A 169 -11.67 -4.49 -19.05
C ARG A 169 -10.93 -3.27 -18.51
N PRO A 170 -11.63 -2.32 -17.88
CA PRO A 170 -10.99 -1.17 -17.27
C PRO A 170 -10.12 -1.60 -16.08
N THR A 171 -9.00 -0.91 -15.87
CA THR A 171 -8.18 -1.06 -14.67
C THR A 171 -8.85 -0.33 -13.49
N PRO A 172 -8.50 -0.65 -12.21
CA PRO A 172 -9.06 0.06 -11.05
C PRO A 172 -8.89 1.58 -11.11
N LEU A 173 -7.78 2.06 -11.68
CA LEU A 173 -7.56 3.48 -11.91
C LEU A 173 -8.50 4.04 -12.98
N GLN A 174 -8.74 3.32 -14.07
CA GLN A 174 -9.67 3.74 -15.12
C GLN A 174 -11.11 3.81 -14.59
N ASP A 175 -11.52 2.81 -13.82
CA ASP A 175 -12.84 2.79 -13.18
C ASP A 175 -13.02 3.94 -12.20
N ALA A 176 -12.00 4.26 -11.39
CA ALA A 176 -12.06 5.41 -10.50
C ALA A 176 -12.29 6.73 -11.24
N PHE A 177 -11.64 6.94 -12.38
CA PHE A 177 -11.87 8.13 -13.21
C PHE A 177 -13.26 8.13 -13.85
N LEU A 178 -13.75 6.98 -14.32
CA LEU A 178 -15.11 6.86 -14.86
C LEU A 178 -16.17 7.23 -13.81
N HIS A 179 -16.04 6.74 -12.57
CA HIS A 179 -16.93 7.11 -11.47
C HIS A 179 -16.85 8.59 -11.10
N ALA A 180 -15.68 9.22 -11.28
CA ALA A 180 -15.51 10.66 -11.13
C ALA A 180 -16.04 11.48 -12.34
N GLY A 181 -16.68 10.83 -13.33
CA GLY A 181 -17.23 11.47 -14.52
C GLY A 181 -16.18 11.83 -15.58
N ILE A 182 -15.00 11.20 -15.54
CA ILE A 182 -13.88 11.45 -16.44
C ILE A 182 -13.62 10.21 -17.29
N GLN A 183 -13.87 10.31 -18.59
CA GLN A 183 -13.52 9.28 -19.56
C GLN A 183 -12.09 9.49 -20.03
N LEU A 184 -11.11 8.79 -19.43
CA LEU A 184 -9.69 8.94 -19.78
C LEU A 184 -9.39 8.70 -21.26
N GLN A 185 -10.17 7.86 -21.94
CA GLN A 185 -10.04 7.60 -23.38
C GLN A 185 -10.18 8.87 -24.23
N GLU A 186 -11.03 9.81 -23.82
CA GLU A 186 -11.23 11.10 -24.52
C GLU A 186 -9.97 11.99 -24.48
N TYR A 187 -9.02 11.67 -23.60
CA TYR A 187 -7.77 12.41 -23.43
C TYR A 187 -6.58 11.76 -24.15
N GLN A 188 -6.79 10.65 -24.89
CA GLN A 188 -5.76 10.11 -25.78
C GLN A 188 -5.57 11.07 -26.96
N LEU A 189 -4.53 11.89 -26.86
CA LEU A 189 -4.18 12.86 -27.89
C LEU A 189 -2.79 12.53 -28.45
N PRO A 190 -2.61 12.57 -29.78
CA PRO A 190 -1.29 12.41 -30.36
C PRO A 190 -0.36 13.51 -29.82
N PRO A 191 0.95 13.21 -29.66
CA PRO A 191 1.91 14.21 -29.20
C PRO A 191 1.89 15.44 -30.12
N SER A 192 1.80 16.65 -29.55
CA SER A 192 1.91 17.87 -30.36
C SER A 192 3.27 17.92 -31.07
N ALA A 193 3.25 18.17 -32.37
CA ALA A 193 4.44 18.35 -33.20
C ALA A 193 5.22 19.64 -32.85
N ASN A 194 4.57 20.59 -32.15
CA ASN A 194 5.15 21.89 -31.83
C ASN A 194 5.96 21.86 -30.53
N ALA A 195 7.26 22.15 -30.61
CA ALA A 195 8.17 22.15 -29.46
C ALA A 195 7.74 23.12 -28.33
N THR A 196 7.19 24.28 -28.67
CA THR A 196 6.75 25.28 -27.67
C THR A 196 5.52 24.81 -26.91
N GLU A 197 4.58 24.14 -27.58
CA GLU A 197 3.39 23.57 -26.95
C GLU A 197 3.75 22.39 -26.05
N ARG A 198 4.69 21.54 -26.47
CA ARG A 198 5.23 20.48 -25.62
C ARG A 198 5.85 21.04 -24.35
N GLY A 199 6.64 22.13 -24.45
CA GLY A 199 7.24 22.78 -23.28
C GLY A 199 6.19 23.29 -22.28
N LYS A 200 5.13 23.93 -22.78
CA LYS A 200 3.99 24.37 -21.95
C LYS A 200 3.26 23.20 -21.30
N LEU A 201 3.04 22.13 -22.04
CA LEU A 201 2.38 20.92 -21.54
C LEU A 201 3.18 20.25 -20.42
N ILE A 202 4.50 20.08 -20.60
CA ILE A 202 5.40 19.51 -19.59
C ILE A 202 5.40 20.35 -18.32
N SER A 203 5.42 21.69 -18.45
CA SER A 203 5.31 22.58 -17.29
C SER A 203 3.99 22.37 -16.53
N LEU A 204 2.86 22.30 -17.25
CA LEU A 204 1.55 22.03 -16.63
C LEU A 204 1.48 20.66 -15.97
N GLN A 205 2.06 19.62 -16.60
CA GLN A 205 2.17 18.28 -16.03
C GLN A 205 2.97 18.29 -14.74
N ASN A 206 4.15 18.91 -14.73
CA ASN A 206 4.99 19.02 -13.53
C ASN A 206 4.26 19.74 -12.39
N HIS A 207 3.52 20.80 -12.69
CA HIS A 207 2.69 21.47 -11.70
C HIS A 207 1.55 20.58 -11.19
N ALA A 208 0.89 19.84 -12.08
CA ALA A 208 -0.18 18.91 -11.70
C ALA A 208 0.36 17.77 -10.81
N TYR A 209 1.47 17.13 -11.16
CA TYR A 209 2.09 16.08 -10.35
C TYR A 209 2.58 16.59 -8.99
N ARG A 210 3.16 17.80 -8.93
CA ARG A 210 3.51 18.43 -7.65
C ARG A 210 2.29 18.69 -6.78
N ARG A 211 1.13 18.96 -7.39
CA ARG A 211 -0.14 19.13 -6.67
C ARG A 211 -0.65 17.79 -6.15
N ILE A 212 -0.61 16.73 -6.96
CA ILE A 212 -0.96 15.37 -6.55
C ILE A 212 -0.12 14.94 -5.34
N ALA A 213 1.20 15.14 -5.38
CA ALA A 213 2.10 14.78 -4.30
C ALA A 213 1.82 15.51 -2.97
N LYS A 214 1.03 16.60 -3.00
CA LYS A 214 0.61 17.36 -1.83
C LYS A 214 -0.84 17.08 -1.41
N LEU A 215 -1.55 16.20 -2.11
CA LEU A 215 -2.92 15.86 -1.74
C LEU A 215 -2.93 15.06 -0.43
N PRO A 216 -3.86 15.35 0.50
CA PRO A 216 -3.98 14.59 1.74
C PRO A 216 -4.12 13.09 1.49
N CYS A 217 -4.95 12.62 0.54
CA CYS A 217 -5.06 11.18 0.28
C CYS A 217 -3.76 10.52 -0.24
N VAL A 218 -2.88 11.27 -0.90
CA VAL A 218 -1.59 10.77 -1.37
C VAL A 218 -0.56 10.85 -0.25
N GLN A 219 -0.59 11.92 0.54
CA GLN A 219 0.21 12.03 1.76
C GLN A 219 -0.21 10.96 2.75
N ASP A 220 -1.49 10.75 3.01
CA ASP A 220 -2.07 9.64 3.75
C ASP A 220 -1.89 8.29 3.06
N TYR A 221 -1.28 8.18 1.88
CA TYR A 221 -0.88 6.90 1.29
C TYR A 221 0.63 6.67 1.41
N VAL A 222 1.40 7.76 1.29
CA VAL A 222 2.87 7.79 1.44
C VAL A 222 3.28 7.82 2.92
N SER A 223 2.47 8.50 3.71
CA SER A 223 2.42 8.68 5.17
C SER A 223 1.18 8.00 5.75
N ALA A 224 0.32 7.34 4.92
CA ALA A 224 -0.38 6.17 5.45
C ALA A 224 0.73 5.39 6.05
N PRO A 225 0.56 5.07 7.32
CA PRO A 225 1.61 4.47 8.03
C PRO A 225 1.98 3.25 7.17
#